data_AF-A0A4Y8LYB6-F1
#
_entry.id   AF-A0A4Y8LYB6-F1
#
_cell.length_a   1.000
_cell.length_b   1.000
_cell.length_c   1.000
_cell.angle_alpha   90.00
_cell.angle_beta   90.00
_cell.angle_gamma   90.00
#
_symmetry.space_group_name_H-M   'P 1'
#
loop_
_entity.id
_entity.type
_entity.pdbx_description
1 polymer ?
#
loop_
_entity_poly.entity_id
_entity_poly.type
_entity_poly.pdbx_seq_one_letter_code
_entity_poly.pdbx_strand_id
1 'polypeptide(L)'
;MSIDLICTIGPASASYANLKELMLGGMTIARINMSHGNHESHREVIQFLREASRELGKPIRIMADLQGPKIRLGEFEGDGVILKEGQSYDLLITPVTGNNQRANVDYAGITKDIAVGATVLINDGEVKLEVTEVAPVWVKTTCLIGGKISSNKGVNFPGTTLHIQAITDKDREDLAFLLGEGVDLIACSFIRRSAHLEEIREVCRSLSGTVPLLVAKIETLESVKNFRDIAAHSEGIMIARGDLGVELPFEQVPLIQKTLLKECKASGTYVITATQMLQSMIEHPVPTRAEVTDIFQAVQDGTNAVMLSAESSVGKFPIQSVQVLSRVALFAEGVDREENFTLESLYSRFPFNVNS
;
A
#
# COMPACT_ATOMS: atom_id res chain seq x y z
N MET A 1 11.80 13.40 -16.40
CA MET A 1 10.65 12.53 -16.72
C MET A 1 9.45 13.10 -16.03
N SER A 2 8.29 13.11 -16.69
CA SER A 2 7.02 13.50 -16.06
C SER A 2 6.68 12.54 -14.94
N ILE A 3 6.06 13.03 -13.87
CA ILE A 3 5.58 12.22 -12.75
C ILE A 3 4.58 11.16 -13.21
N ASP A 4 4.72 9.94 -12.69
CA ASP A 4 3.81 8.84 -12.96
C ASP A 4 2.57 8.89 -12.05
N LEU A 5 1.43 8.53 -12.62
CA LEU A 5 0.14 8.47 -11.91
C LEU A 5 -0.33 7.03 -11.89
N ILE A 6 -0.38 6.46 -10.68
CA ILE A 6 -0.78 5.07 -10.47
C ILE A 6 -2.23 5.04 -10.01
N CYS A 7 -3.07 4.27 -10.67
CA CYS A 7 -4.44 4.02 -10.21
C CYS A 7 -4.64 2.54 -9.94
N THR A 8 -5.18 2.22 -8.77
CA THR A 8 -5.61 0.85 -8.45
C THR A 8 -6.93 0.57 -9.15
N ILE A 9 -6.97 -0.52 -9.90
CA ILE A 9 -8.18 -0.96 -10.61
C ILE A 9 -9.01 -1.84 -9.69
N GLY A 10 -10.33 -1.62 -9.69
CA GLY A 10 -11.28 -2.40 -8.91
C GLY A 10 -12.70 -2.23 -9.44
N PRO A 11 -13.73 -2.65 -8.68
CA PRO A 11 -15.12 -2.62 -9.12
C PRO A 11 -15.61 -1.27 -9.68
N ALA A 12 -15.12 -0.14 -9.16
CA ALA A 12 -15.49 1.19 -9.63
C ALA A 12 -14.86 1.57 -10.98
N SER A 13 -13.78 0.91 -11.39
CA SER A 13 -12.93 1.29 -12.53
C SER A 13 -12.65 0.19 -13.55
N ALA A 14 -13.04 -1.06 -13.30
CA ALA A 14 -12.67 -2.21 -14.12
C ALA A 14 -13.34 -2.27 -15.51
N SER A 15 -14.37 -1.47 -15.78
CA SER A 15 -15.03 -1.47 -17.09
C SER A 15 -14.13 -0.85 -18.17
N TYR A 16 -14.20 -1.35 -19.40
CA TYR A 16 -13.43 -0.82 -20.53
C TYR A 16 -13.56 0.70 -20.69
N ALA A 17 -14.78 1.23 -20.56
CA ALA A 17 -15.05 2.66 -20.63
C ALA A 17 -14.34 3.45 -19.52
N ASN A 18 -14.41 2.98 -18.26
CA ASN A 18 -13.75 3.65 -17.15
C ASN A 18 -12.22 3.58 -17.25
N LEU A 19 -11.67 2.47 -17.72
CA LEU A 19 -10.22 2.35 -17.94
C LEU A 19 -9.72 3.37 -18.96
N LYS A 20 -10.46 3.59 -20.05
CA LYS A 20 -10.14 4.66 -21.02
C LYS A 20 -10.19 6.04 -20.38
N GLU A 21 -11.23 6.32 -19.60
CA GLU A 21 -11.35 7.60 -18.88
C GLU A 21 -10.21 7.81 -17.87
N LEU A 22 -9.76 6.76 -17.17
CA LEU A 22 -8.61 6.84 -16.28
C LEU A 22 -7.31 7.19 -17.05
N MET A 23 -7.08 6.55 -18.21
CA MET A 23 -5.93 6.84 -19.07
C MET A 23 -5.99 8.24 -19.69
N LEU A 24 -7.18 8.72 -20.04
CA LEU A 24 -7.40 10.09 -20.49
C LEU A 24 -7.17 11.10 -19.34
N GLY A 25 -7.56 10.75 -18.12
CA GLY A 25 -7.31 11.51 -16.90
C GLY A 25 -5.84 11.58 -16.46
N GLY A 26 -4.97 10.76 -17.05
CA GLY A 26 -3.52 10.81 -16.88
C GLY A 26 -2.88 9.56 -16.27
N MET A 27 -3.64 8.49 -16.00
CA MET A 27 -3.07 7.24 -15.48
C MET A 27 -1.94 6.70 -16.38
N THR A 28 -0.75 6.48 -15.81
CA THR A 28 0.42 5.92 -16.51
C THR A 28 0.78 4.52 -16.04
N ILE A 29 0.31 4.11 -14.85
CA ILE A 29 0.45 2.76 -14.33
C ILE A 29 -0.88 2.29 -13.75
N ALA A 30 -1.36 1.13 -14.21
CA ALA A 30 -2.51 0.46 -13.61
C ALA A 30 -2.03 -0.53 -12.54
N ARG A 31 -2.47 -0.36 -11.30
CA ARG A 31 -2.20 -1.28 -10.19
C ARG A 31 -3.32 -2.33 -10.10
N ILE A 32 -2.93 -3.60 -10.14
CA ILE A 32 -3.81 -4.74 -9.90
C ILE A 32 -3.50 -5.30 -8.51
N ASN A 33 -4.44 -5.21 -7.59
CA ASN A 33 -4.23 -5.64 -6.20
C ASN A 33 -4.68 -7.10 -6.03
N MET A 34 -3.72 -8.01 -5.82
CA MET A 34 -3.97 -9.45 -5.69
C MET A 34 -4.57 -9.85 -4.33
N SER A 35 -4.73 -8.91 -3.39
CA SER A 35 -5.50 -9.15 -2.15
C SER A 35 -7.00 -9.28 -2.41
N HIS A 36 -7.49 -8.88 -3.59
CA HIS A 36 -8.90 -8.89 -3.96
C HIS A 36 -9.09 -9.41 -5.38
N GLY A 37 -10.32 -9.82 -5.70
CA GLY A 37 -10.65 -10.36 -7.02
C GLY A 37 -10.08 -11.76 -7.24
N ASN A 38 -10.20 -12.24 -8.48
CA ASN A 38 -9.69 -13.54 -8.91
C ASN A 38 -8.93 -13.41 -10.25
N HIS A 39 -8.18 -14.43 -10.62
CA HIS A 39 -7.34 -14.42 -11.84
C HIS A 39 -8.14 -14.16 -13.12
N GLU A 40 -9.38 -14.63 -13.22
CA GLU A 40 -10.24 -14.40 -14.39
C GLU A 40 -10.59 -12.92 -14.53
N SER A 41 -11.07 -12.28 -13.45
CA SER A 41 -11.38 -10.85 -13.45
C SER A 41 -10.15 -9.97 -13.72
N HIS A 42 -8.98 -10.35 -13.20
CA HIS A 42 -7.73 -9.62 -13.44
C HIS A 42 -7.25 -9.76 -14.89
N ARG A 43 -7.42 -10.93 -15.51
CA ARG A 43 -7.11 -11.15 -16.92
C ARG A 43 -7.94 -10.25 -17.83
N GLU A 44 -9.25 -10.16 -17.57
CA GLU A 44 -10.14 -9.28 -18.33
C GLU A 44 -9.69 -7.81 -18.24
N VAL A 45 -9.37 -7.33 -17.03
CA VAL A 45 -8.83 -5.98 -16.81
C VAL A 45 -7.52 -5.75 -17.57
N ILE A 46 -6.59 -6.70 -17.55
CA ILE A 46 -5.31 -6.61 -18.27
C ILE A 46 -5.54 -6.51 -19.79
N GLN A 47 -6.47 -7.29 -20.33
CA GLN A 47 -6.83 -7.23 -21.75
C GLN A 47 -7.43 -5.86 -22.11
N PHE A 48 -8.38 -5.37 -21.33
CA PHE A 48 -8.98 -4.06 -21.54
C PHE A 48 -7.97 -2.92 -21.46
N LEU A 49 -7.03 -2.95 -20.51
CA LEU A 49 -5.96 -1.95 -20.41
C LEU A 49 -5.09 -1.92 -21.66
N ARG A 50 -4.70 -3.09 -22.17
CA ARG A 50 -3.87 -3.21 -23.40
C ARG A 50 -4.64 -2.77 -24.64
N GLU A 51 -5.92 -3.10 -24.73
CA GLU A 51 -6.79 -2.63 -25.82
C GLU A 51 -6.99 -1.12 -25.81
N ALA A 52 -7.34 -0.56 -24.65
CA ALA A 52 -7.50 0.88 -24.46
C ALA A 52 -6.19 1.62 -24.76
N SER A 53 -5.04 1.07 -24.35
CA SER A 53 -3.72 1.62 -24.66
C SER A 53 -3.45 1.71 -26.16
N ARG A 54 -3.75 0.65 -26.91
CA ARG A 54 -3.62 0.63 -28.38
C ARG A 54 -4.58 1.61 -29.05
N GLU A 55 -5.83 1.64 -28.60
CA GLU A 55 -6.86 2.52 -29.18
C GLU A 55 -6.53 4.00 -28.96
N LEU A 56 -6.08 4.37 -27.76
CA LEU A 56 -5.75 5.75 -27.39
C LEU A 56 -4.37 6.19 -27.85
N GLY A 57 -3.50 5.27 -28.29
CA GLY A 57 -2.09 5.55 -28.58
C GLY A 57 -1.30 6.00 -27.34
N LYS A 58 -1.75 5.60 -26.14
CA LYS A 58 -1.14 5.97 -24.85
C LYS A 58 -0.56 4.73 -24.18
N PRO A 59 0.77 4.62 -24.02
CA PRO A 59 1.38 3.51 -23.29
C PRO A 59 0.88 3.43 -21.85
N ILE A 60 0.65 2.22 -21.35
CA ILE A 60 0.30 1.95 -19.96
C ILE A 60 1.17 0.82 -19.43
N ARG A 61 1.68 0.96 -18.22
CA ARG A 61 2.33 -0.13 -17.49
C ARG A 61 1.34 -0.80 -16.53
N ILE A 62 1.50 -2.09 -16.32
CA ILE A 62 0.70 -2.89 -15.40
C ILE A 62 1.59 -3.31 -14.24
N MET A 63 1.23 -2.87 -13.03
CA MET A 63 1.87 -3.25 -11.79
C MET A 63 0.95 -4.19 -11.01
N ALA A 64 1.39 -5.40 -10.74
CA ALA A 64 0.68 -6.33 -9.88
C ALA A 64 1.19 -6.19 -8.44
N ASP A 65 0.28 -6.02 -7.47
CA ASP A 65 0.61 -5.89 -6.06
C ASP A 65 0.26 -7.19 -5.33
N LEU A 66 1.29 -7.91 -4.90
CA LEU A 66 1.15 -9.16 -4.16
C LEU A 66 0.61 -8.89 -2.75
N GLN A 67 -0.18 -9.82 -2.24
CA GLN A 67 -0.72 -9.69 -0.89
C GLN A 67 0.40 -9.77 0.15
N GLY A 68 1.35 -10.67 -0.06
CA GLY A 68 2.41 -10.94 0.89
C GLY A 68 1.91 -11.56 2.19
N PRO A 69 2.81 -11.73 3.17
CA PRO A 69 2.56 -12.43 4.43
C PRO A 69 1.80 -11.56 5.45
N LYS A 70 0.67 -10.96 5.07
CA LYS A 70 -0.16 -10.15 5.98
C LYS A 70 -0.82 -11.05 7.03
N ILE A 71 -0.49 -10.83 8.30
CA ILE A 71 -1.06 -11.58 9.42
C ILE A 71 -2.49 -11.10 9.68
N ARG A 72 -3.40 -12.03 9.95
CA ARG A 72 -4.84 -11.78 10.15
C ARG A 72 -5.40 -12.55 11.32
N LEU A 73 -6.54 -12.07 11.80
CA LEU A 73 -7.43 -12.85 12.65
C LEU A 73 -8.17 -13.90 11.83
N GLY A 74 -8.38 -15.07 12.44
CA GLY A 74 -9.25 -16.11 11.92
C GLY A 74 -10.73 -15.73 11.98
N GLU A 75 -11.59 -16.72 11.77
CA GLU A 75 -13.03 -16.52 11.67
C GLU A 75 -13.71 -16.20 13.01
N PHE A 76 -14.70 -15.31 12.98
CA PHE A 76 -15.60 -14.99 14.09
C PHE A 76 -17.02 -15.46 13.81
N GLU A 77 -17.80 -15.67 14.87
CA GLU A 77 -19.26 -15.80 14.71
C GLU A 77 -19.89 -14.43 14.43
N GLY A 78 -20.75 -14.36 13.41
CA GLY A 78 -21.49 -13.15 13.05
C GLY A 78 -20.58 -11.99 12.61
N ASP A 79 -20.92 -10.78 13.03
CA ASP A 79 -20.24 -9.55 12.60
C ASP A 79 -18.95 -9.24 13.40
N GLY A 80 -18.48 -10.16 14.24
CA GLY A 80 -17.36 -9.96 15.16
C GLY A 80 -17.77 -9.51 16.56
N VAL A 81 -16.81 -8.97 17.32
CA VAL A 81 -16.99 -8.54 18.73
C VAL A 81 -16.41 -7.15 18.98
N ILE A 82 -16.83 -6.52 20.08
CA ILE A 82 -16.29 -5.23 20.53
C ILE A 82 -15.48 -5.46 21.80
N LEU A 83 -14.18 -5.22 21.72
CA LEU A 83 -13.31 -5.27 22.90
C LEU A 83 -13.40 -3.98 23.69
N LYS A 84 -13.41 -4.10 25.01
CA LYS A 84 -13.38 -2.96 25.95
C LYS A 84 -11.98 -2.74 26.49
N GLU A 85 -11.64 -1.49 26.78
CA GLU A 85 -10.41 -1.16 27.48
C GLU A 85 -10.32 -1.91 28.83
N GLY A 86 -9.12 -2.41 29.15
CA GLY A 86 -8.83 -3.25 30.31
C GLY A 86 -9.24 -4.72 30.18
N GLN A 87 -9.93 -5.11 29.10
CA GLN A 87 -10.35 -6.49 28.88
C GLN A 87 -9.16 -7.39 28.52
N SER A 88 -9.07 -8.58 29.13
CA SER A 88 -8.14 -9.61 28.71
C SER A 88 -8.60 -10.23 27.38
N TYR A 89 -7.67 -10.43 26.45
CA TYR A 89 -7.95 -11.06 25.16
C TYR A 89 -6.82 -11.98 24.73
N ASP A 90 -7.14 -13.21 24.38
CA ASP A 90 -6.13 -14.22 24.03
C ASP A 90 -6.04 -14.40 22.50
N LEU A 91 -4.83 -14.33 21.97
CA LEU A 91 -4.53 -14.69 20.58
C LEU A 91 -3.97 -16.11 20.54
N LEU A 92 -4.66 -17.02 19.86
CA LEU A 92 -4.26 -18.43 19.76
C LEU A 92 -3.68 -18.71 18.36
N ILE A 93 -2.60 -19.50 18.31
CA ILE A 93 -2.05 -19.98 17.02
C ILE A 93 -2.73 -21.26 16.52
N THR A 94 -3.66 -21.80 17.31
CA THR A 94 -4.50 -22.93 16.91
C THR A 94 -5.85 -22.45 16.42
N PRO A 95 -6.47 -23.13 15.44
CA PRO A 95 -7.80 -22.78 14.96
C PRO A 95 -8.83 -22.72 16.09
N VAL A 96 -9.51 -21.58 16.21
CA VAL A 96 -10.63 -21.36 17.13
C VAL A 96 -11.53 -20.29 16.52
N THR A 97 -12.84 -20.46 16.66
CA THR A 97 -13.77 -19.40 16.30
C THR A 97 -13.65 -18.25 17.28
N GLY A 98 -13.35 -17.07 16.74
CA GLY A 98 -13.19 -15.83 17.48
C GLY A 98 -14.46 -15.43 18.22
N ASN A 99 -14.28 -15.00 19.47
CA ASN A 99 -15.33 -14.51 20.34
C ASN A 99 -14.79 -13.37 21.23
N ASN A 100 -15.55 -12.99 22.27
CA ASN A 100 -15.19 -11.85 23.13
C ASN A 100 -14.04 -12.14 24.11
N GLN A 101 -13.44 -13.32 24.11
CA GLN A 101 -12.32 -13.66 25.02
C GLN A 101 -11.06 -14.03 24.24
N ARG A 102 -11.22 -14.54 23.02
CA ARG A 102 -10.12 -15.07 22.25
C ARG A 102 -10.39 -15.11 20.76
N ALA A 103 -9.34 -15.11 19.95
CA ALA A 103 -9.41 -15.40 18.52
C ALA A 103 -8.15 -16.10 18.04
N ASN A 104 -8.27 -16.77 16.89
CA ASN A 104 -7.10 -17.28 16.19
C ASN A 104 -6.34 -16.12 15.50
N VAL A 105 -5.01 -16.21 15.50
CA VAL A 105 -4.12 -15.44 14.63
C VAL A 105 -3.44 -16.41 13.66
N ASP A 106 -3.40 -16.08 12.38
CA ASP A 106 -2.97 -16.99 11.30
C ASP A 106 -1.43 -17.12 11.16
N TYR A 107 -0.66 -16.56 12.11
CA TYR A 107 0.78 -16.69 12.17
C TYR A 107 1.24 -17.54 13.36
N ALA A 108 1.51 -18.81 13.11
CA ALA A 108 1.93 -19.75 14.15
C ALA A 108 3.28 -19.41 14.80
N GLY A 109 4.15 -18.67 14.10
CA GLY A 109 5.44 -18.25 14.63
C GLY A 109 5.36 -17.19 15.74
N ILE A 110 4.19 -16.56 15.94
CA ILE A 110 4.10 -15.39 16.83
C ILE A 110 4.46 -15.70 18.28
N THR A 111 4.16 -16.89 18.78
CA THR A 111 4.48 -17.29 20.17
C THR A 111 5.99 -17.41 20.42
N LYS A 112 6.81 -17.46 19.36
CA LYS A 112 8.28 -17.45 19.44
C LYS A 112 8.88 -16.07 19.20
N ASP A 113 8.19 -15.24 18.42
CA ASP A 113 8.71 -13.94 17.98
C ASP A 113 8.35 -12.81 18.95
N ILE A 114 7.20 -12.90 19.64
CA ILE A 114 6.67 -11.82 20.47
C ILE A 114 7.14 -11.91 21.93
N ALA A 115 7.35 -10.75 22.56
CA ALA A 115 7.74 -10.64 23.96
C ALA A 115 6.62 -10.01 24.84
N VAL A 116 6.67 -10.26 26.14
CA VAL A 116 5.83 -9.56 27.12
C VAL A 116 6.11 -8.06 27.07
N GLY A 117 5.05 -7.25 27.11
CA GLY A 117 5.08 -5.79 26.92
C GLY A 117 5.02 -5.36 25.45
N ALA A 118 5.04 -6.28 24.49
CA ALA A 118 4.88 -5.94 23.08
C ALA A 118 3.46 -5.43 22.80
N THR A 119 3.36 -4.53 21.82
CA THR A 119 2.08 -4.04 21.32
C THR A 119 1.56 -4.93 20.18
N VAL A 120 0.27 -5.23 20.21
CA VAL A 120 -0.46 -5.83 19.08
C VAL A 120 -1.51 -4.85 18.62
N LEU A 121 -1.54 -4.57 17.32
CA LEU A 121 -2.54 -3.71 16.70
C LEU A 121 -3.46 -4.55 15.82
N ILE A 122 -4.75 -4.27 15.86
CA ILE A 122 -5.76 -4.98 15.05
C ILE A 122 -6.57 -3.94 14.30
N ASN A 123 -6.94 -4.28 13.06
CA ASN A 123 -7.74 -3.42 12.16
C ASN A 123 -7.07 -2.05 11.95
N ASP A 124 -5.85 -2.07 11.42
CA ASP A 124 -5.07 -0.87 11.09
C ASP A 124 -4.89 0.09 12.28
N GLY A 125 -4.75 -0.47 13.49
CA GLY A 125 -4.49 0.29 14.71
C GLY A 125 -5.73 0.77 15.47
N GLU A 126 -6.94 0.48 14.98
CA GLU A 126 -8.19 0.84 15.70
C GLU A 126 -8.29 0.16 17.08
N VAL A 127 -7.75 -1.05 17.22
CA VAL A 127 -7.69 -1.78 18.48
C VAL A 127 -6.24 -2.02 18.86
N LYS A 128 -5.89 -1.70 20.11
CA LYS A 128 -4.54 -1.86 20.66
C LYS A 128 -4.57 -2.82 21.84
N LEU A 129 -3.73 -3.84 21.78
CA LEU A 129 -3.50 -4.78 22.85
C LEU A 129 -2.05 -4.70 23.32
N GLU A 130 -1.80 -5.02 24.59
CA GLU A 130 -0.48 -5.21 25.16
C GLU A 130 -0.32 -6.66 25.61
N VAL A 131 0.79 -7.30 25.23
CA VAL A 131 1.09 -8.67 25.61
C VAL A 131 1.44 -8.74 27.10
N THR A 132 0.71 -9.54 27.85
CA THR A 132 0.94 -9.74 29.29
C THR A 132 1.59 -11.07 29.59
N GLU A 133 1.40 -12.08 28.74
CA GLU A 133 1.96 -13.42 28.91
C GLU A 133 2.07 -14.14 27.57
N VAL A 134 3.14 -14.90 27.36
CA VAL A 134 3.36 -15.71 26.16
C VAL A 134 3.49 -17.18 26.56
N ALA A 135 2.70 -18.04 25.93
CA ALA A 135 2.73 -19.48 26.10
C ALA A 135 2.96 -20.17 24.74
N PRO A 136 3.25 -21.48 24.71
CA PRO A 136 3.59 -22.18 23.47
C PRO A 136 2.55 -22.07 22.35
N VAL A 137 1.26 -21.96 22.69
CA VAL A 137 0.15 -21.95 21.72
C VAL A 137 -0.77 -20.73 21.81
N TRP A 138 -0.47 -19.77 22.69
CA TRP A 138 -1.27 -18.57 22.86
C TRP A 138 -0.47 -17.40 23.40
N VAL A 139 -0.97 -16.19 23.13
CA VAL A 139 -0.47 -14.91 23.62
C VAL A 139 -1.62 -14.24 24.35
N LYS A 140 -1.48 -14.05 25.67
CA LYS A 140 -2.47 -13.32 26.47
C LYS A 140 -2.15 -11.84 26.37
N THR A 141 -3.20 -11.06 26.20
CA THR A 141 -3.08 -9.62 26.07
C THR A 141 -4.09 -8.89 26.94
N THR A 142 -3.87 -7.61 27.16
CA THR A 142 -4.86 -6.68 27.72
C THR A 142 -5.15 -5.59 26.71
N CYS A 143 -6.43 -5.31 26.50
CA CYS A 143 -6.88 -4.28 25.57
C CYS A 143 -6.61 -2.89 26.15
N LEU A 144 -5.73 -2.13 25.50
CA LEU A 144 -5.42 -0.74 25.85
C LEU A 144 -6.34 0.25 25.14
N ILE A 145 -6.75 -0.07 23.90
CA ILE A 145 -7.71 0.72 23.14
C ILE A 145 -8.74 -0.26 22.58
N GLY A 146 -9.99 -0.09 23.03
CA GLY A 146 -11.12 -0.92 22.62
C GLY A 146 -11.66 -0.55 21.24
N GLY A 147 -12.40 -1.48 20.64
CA GLY A 147 -12.95 -1.31 19.30
C GLY A 147 -13.48 -2.62 18.74
N LYS A 148 -14.03 -2.55 17.52
CA LYS A 148 -14.62 -3.72 16.84
C LYS A 148 -13.52 -4.54 16.18
N ILE A 149 -13.51 -5.84 16.44
CA ILE A 149 -12.70 -6.83 15.70
C ILE A 149 -13.62 -7.86 15.05
N SER A 150 -13.23 -8.38 13.89
CA SER A 150 -14.04 -9.32 13.11
C SER A 150 -13.14 -10.25 12.30
N SER A 151 -13.72 -11.20 11.56
CA SER A 151 -12.97 -12.11 10.69
C SER A 151 -12.02 -11.37 9.76
N ASN A 152 -10.86 -11.97 9.51
CA ASN A 152 -9.89 -11.58 8.48
C ASN A 152 -9.29 -10.16 8.66
N LYS A 153 -9.49 -9.52 9.82
CA LYS A 153 -8.86 -8.24 10.15
C LYS A 153 -7.35 -8.40 10.28
N GLY A 154 -6.61 -7.44 9.73
CA GLY A 154 -5.15 -7.42 9.82
C GLY A 154 -4.68 -7.28 11.26
N VAL A 155 -3.58 -7.97 11.57
CA VAL A 155 -2.90 -7.92 12.86
C VAL A 155 -1.45 -7.50 12.63
N ASN A 156 -1.01 -6.50 13.37
CA ASN A 156 0.31 -5.90 13.27
C ASN A 156 1.04 -6.05 14.61
N PHE A 157 2.36 -6.22 14.55
CA PHE A 157 3.21 -6.41 15.73
C PHE A 157 4.37 -5.41 15.73
N PRO A 158 4.08 -4.11 15.96
CA PRO A 158 5.10 -3.07 15.90
C PRO A 158 6.32 -3.39 16.76
N GLY A 159 7.51 -3.26 16.17
CA GLY A 159 8.78 -3.51 16.85
C GLY A 159 9.15 -4.98 17.06
N THR A 160 8.30 -5.92 16.62
CA THR A 160 8.59 -7.36 16.68
C THR A 160 9.27 -7.82 15.39
N THR A 161 10.41 -8.51 15.50
CA THR A 161 11.05 -9.16 14.35
C THR A 161 10.35 -10.48 14.06
N LEU A 162 9.57 -10.51 12.97
CA LEU A 162 8.80 -11.68 12.58
C LEU A 162 9.66 -12.62 11.70
N HIS A 163 9.63 -13.92 11.95
CA HIS A 163 10.34 -14.91 11.12
C HIS A 163 9.44 -15.55 10.05
N ILE A 164 8.57 -14.74 9.43
CA ILE A 164 7.69 -15.17 8.32
C ILE A 164 8.38 -15.07 6.96
N GLN A 165 8.07 -16.00 6.04
CA GLN A 165 8.56 -16.01 4.66
C GLN A 165 8.10 -14.77 3.87
N ALA A 166 8.81 -14.43 2.80
CA ALA A 166 8.45 -13.29 1.96
C ALA A 166 7.21 -13.53 1.10
N ILE A 167 6.96 -14.80 0.76
CA ILE A 167 5.95 -15.22 -0.18
C ILE A 167 5.05 -16.29 0.43
N THR A 168 3.74 -16.15 0.26
CA THR A 168 2.76 -17.17 0.65
C THR A 168 2.50 -18.16 -0.49
N ASP A 169 1.84 -19.29 -0.21
CA ASP A 169 1.41 -20.22 -1.27
C ASP A 169 0.47 -19.54 -2.27
N LYS A 170 -0.43 -18.68 -1.78
CA LYS A 170 -1.28 -17.83 -2.62
C LYS A 170 -0.46 -16.91 -3.53
N ASP A 171 0.56 -16.24 -2.98
CA ASP A 171 1.40 -15.36 -3.79
C ASP A 171 2.18 -16.16 -4.86
N ARG A 172 2.54 -17.43 -4.63
CA ARG A 172 3.15 -18.30 -5.66
C ARG A 172 2.19 -18.57 -6.81
N GLU A 173 0.93 -18.86 -6.50
CA GLU A 173 -0.13 -19.04 -7.52
C GLU A 173 -0.39 -17.73 -8.29
N ASP A 174 -0.47 -16.61 -7.58
CA ASP A 174 -0.62 -15.29 -8.18
C ASP A 174 0.57 -14.95 -9.09
N LEU A 175 1.81 -15.21 -8.67
CA LEU A 175 3.00 -15.01 -9.51
C LEU A 175 2.94 -15.82 -10.81
N ALA A 176 2.56 -17.09 -10.74
CA ALA A 176 2.44 -17.93 -11.94
C ALA A 176 1.45 -17.33 -12.94
N PHE A 177 0.30 -16.87 -12.45
CA PHE A 177 -0.70 -16.17 -13.26
C PHE A 177 -0.13 -14.86 -13.85
N LEU A 178 0.43 -13.98 -13.01
CA LEU A 178 0.91 -12.66 -13.40
C LEU A 178 2.05 -12.71 -14.43
N LEU A 179 2.96 -13.68 -14.29
CA LEU A 179 4.03 -13.93 -15.24
C LEU A 179 3.47 -14.40 -16.59
N GLY A 180 2.44 -15.26 -16.58
CA GLY A 180 1.72 -15.67 -17.78
C GLY A 180 1.00 -14.52 -18.48
N GLU A 181 0.46 -13.57 -17.72
CA GLU A 181 -0.16 -12.36 -18.27
C GLU A 181 0.87 -11.33 -18.77
N GLY A 182 2.14 -11.41 -18.34
CA GLY A 182 3.22 -10.51 -18.77
C GLY A 182 3.08 -9.10 -18.18
N VAL A 183 2.90 -8.99 -16.87
CA VAL A 183 2.90 -7.69 -16.16
C VAL A 183 4.30 -7.04 -16.15
N ASP A 184 4.35 -5.72 -16.09
CA ASP A 184 5.59 -4.95 -16.19
C ASP A 184 6.32 -4.86 -14.84
N LEU A 185 5.56 -4.73 -13.75
CA LEU A 185 6.09 -4.59 -12.39
C LEU A 185 5.36 -5.51 -11.40
N ILE A 186 6.07 -5.93 -10.37
CA ILE A 186 5.52 -6.61 -9.20
C ILE A 186 5.84 -5.78 -7.96
N ALA A 187 4.81 -5.27 -7.29
CA ALA A 187 4.94 -4.69 -5.96
C ALA A 187 4.89 -5.79 -4.91
N CYS A 188 5.92 -5.83 -4.07
CA CYS A 188 6.12 -6.86 -3.05
C CYS A 188 5.77 -6.29 -1.68
N SER A 189 4.71 -6.83 -1.06
CA SER A 189 4.26 -6.43 0.28
C SER A 189 5.12 -7.06 1.39
N PHE A 190 5.23 -6.34 2.50
CA PHE A 190 5.90 -6.70 3.76
C PHE A 190 7.38 -7.10 3.58
N ILE A 191 8.07 -6.44 2.64
CA ILE A 191 9.50 -6.60 2.45
C ILE A 191 10.23 -5.99 3.65
N ARG A 192 11.10 -6.78 4.26
CA ARG A 192 11.81 -6.41 5.50
C ARG A 192 13.33 -6.48 5.36
N ARG A 193 13.83 -7.21 4.36
CA ARG A 193 15.26 -7.42 4.05
C ARG A 193 15.42 -7.75 2.57
N SER A 194 16.59 -7.48 2.00
CA SER A 194 16.91 -7.80 0.59
C SER A 194 16.69 -9.28 0.23
N ALA A 195 16.96 -10.20 1.16
CA ALA A 195 16.74 -11.64 0.96
C ALA A 195 15.29 -11.99 0.58
N HIS A 196 14.30 -11.20 1.01
CA HIS A 196 12.91 -11.40 0.59
C HIS A 196 12.69 -11.11 -0.89
N LEU A 197 13.38 -10.10 -1.43
CA LEU A 197 13.33 -9.80 -2.85
C LEU A 197 13.99 -10.92 -3.66
N GLU A 198 15.12 -11.47 -3.18
CA GLU A 198 15.76 -12.59 -3.86
C GLU A 198 14.89 -13.86 -3.85
N GLU A 199 14.20 -14.16 -2.74
CA GLU A 199 13.22 -15.25 -2.68
C GLU A 199 12.14 -15.10 -3.76
N ILE A 200 11.59 -13.89 -3.94
CA ILE A 200 10.60 -13.62 -5.00
C ILE A 200 11.22 -13.77 -6.40
N ARG A 201 12.45 -13.30 -6.61
CA ARG A 201 13.17 -13.47 -7.89
C ARG A 201 13.37 -14.94 -8.22
N GLU A 202 13.79 -15.75 -7.26
CA GLU A 202 13.96 -17.20 -7.45
C GLU A 202 12.65 -17.87 -7.87
N VAL A 203 11.54 -17.50 -7.23
CA VAL A 203 10.22 -18.00 -7.61
C VAL A 203 9.87 -17.60 -9.05
N CYS A 204 10.02 -16.33 -9.42
CA CYS A 204 9.77 -15.88 -10.79
C CYS A 204 10.64 -16.62 -11.82
N ARG A 205 11.95 -16.76 -11.56
CA ARG A 205 12.87 -17.51 -12.44
C ARG A 205 12.45 -18.97 -12.58
N SER A 206 11.98 -19.60 -11.50
CA SER A 206 11.52 -21.00 -11.53
C SER A 206 10.22 -21.19 -12.32
N LEU A 207 9.35 -20.18 -12.37
CA LEU A 207 8.05 -20.25 -13.03
C LEU A 207 8.10 -19.88 -14.51
N SER A 208 8.84 -18.82 -14.90
CA SER A 208 8.84 -18.31 -16.29
C SER A 208 10.22 -18.05 -16.87
N GLY A 209 11.30 -18.15 -16.08
CA GLY A 209 12.65 -17.77 -16.49
C GLY A 209 12.90 -16.26 -16.62
N THR A 210 11.86 -15.44 -16.45
CA THR A 210 11.90 -13.97 -16.50
C THR A 210 11.49 -13.37 -15.17
N VAL A 211 11.99 -12.17 -14.87
CA VAL A 211 11.69 -11.47 -13.62
C VAL A 211 11.21 -10.06 -13.97
N PRO A 212 9.95 -9.70 -13.70
CA PRO A 212 9.47 -8.32 -13.81
C PRO A 212 10.23 -7.38 -12.86
N LEU A 213 10.10 -6.07 -13.06
CA LEU A 213 10.71 -5.10 -12.14
C LEU A 213 10.06 -5.24 -10.76
N LEU A 214 10.87 -5.42 -9.71
CA LEU A 214 10.37 -5.56 -8.35
C LEU A 214 10.34 -4.20 -7.65
N VAL A 215 9.17 -3.87 -7.09
CA VAL A 215 8.95 -2.69 -6.27
C VAL A 215 8.78 -3.12 -4.82
N ALA A 216 9.76 -2.83 -3.96
CA ALA A 216 9.66 -3.18 -2.55
C ALA A 216 8.77 -2.18 -1.81
N LYS A 217 7.73 -2.66 -1.13
CA LYS A 217 6.86 -1.83 -0.29
C LYS A 217 7.49 -1.67 1.10
N ILE A 218 7.71 -0.41 1.49
CA ILE A 218 8.21 -0.02 2.81
C ILE A 218 6.99 0.22 3.69
N GLU A 219 6.72 -0.75 4.57
CA GLU A 219 5.46 -0.88 5.33
C GLU A 219 5.69 -1.08 6.83
N THR A 220 6.92 -1.42 7.24
CA THR A 220 7.23 -1.84 8.62
C THR A 220 8.45 -1.11 9.17
N LEU A 221 8.59 -1.06 10.50
CA LEU A 221 9.80 -0.52 11.14
C LEU A 221 11.07 -1.24 10.67
N GLU A 222 11.02 -2.56 10.49
CA GLU A 222 12.17 -3.34 10.01
C GLU A 222 12.56 -2.93 8.59
N SER A 223 11.58 -2.71 7.71
CA SER A 223 11.83 -2.23 6.34
C SER A 223 12.50 -0.84 6.32
N VAL A 224 12.14 0.04 7.25
CA VAL A 224 12.78 1.36 7.39
C VAL A 224 14.22 1.22 7.88
N LYS A 225 14.49 0.34 8.86
CA LYS A 225 15.85 0.09 9.37
C LYS A 225 16.77 -0.50 8.31
N ASN A 226 16.25 -1.38 7.46
CA ASN A 226 17.00 -2.06 6.40
C ASN A 226 16.87 -1.36 5.04
N PHE A 227 16.33 -0.14 5.00
CA PHE A 227 15.92 0.52 3.77
C PHE A 227 17.00 0.58 2.69
N ARG A 228 18.23 0.95 3.05
CA ARG A 228 19.33 1.09 2.08
C ARG A 228 19.66 -0.22 1.37
N ASP A 229 19.65 -1.32 2.12
CA ASP A 229 19.90 -2.65 1.57
C ASP A 229 18.74 -3.10 0.68
N ILE A 230 17.49 -2.87 1.11
CA ILE A 230 16.30 -3.15 0.31
C ILE A 230 16.33 -2.35 -1.00
N ALA A 231 16.58 -1.04 -0.93
CA ALA A 231 16.61 -0.14 -2.08
C ALA A 231 17.70 -0.50 -3.09
N ALA A 232 18.87 -0.95 -2.62
CA ALA A 232 19.95 -1.42 -3.48
C ALA A 232 19.62 -2.74 -4.23
N HIS A 233 18.64 -3.50 -3.74
CA HIS A 233 18.22 -4.78 -4.30
C HIS A 233 16.82 -4.74 -4.90
N SER A 234 16.26 -3.56 -5.17
CA SER A 234 14.94 -3.35 -5.78
C SER A 234 15.03 -2.43 -6.99
N GLU A 235 14.18 -2.64 -7.99
CA GLU A 235 14.07 -1.72 -9.13
C GLU A 235 13.19 -0.50 -8.81
N GLY A 236 12.38 -0.58 -7.74
CA GLY A 236 11.69 0.57 -7.18
C GLY A 236 11.28 0.37 -5.72
N ILE A 237 10.88 1.47 -5.10
CA ILE A 237 10.38 1.55 -3.72
C ILE A 237 8.95 2.08 -3.74
N MET A 238 8.10 1.55 -2.88
CA MET A 238 6.79 2.14 -2.59
C MET A 238 6.70 2.48 -1.10
N ILE A 239 6.55 3.76 -0.78
CA ILE A 239 6.30 4.23 0.58
C ILE A 239 4.81 4.05 0.86
N ALA A 240 4.45 2.98 1.55
CA ALA A 240 3.07 2.60 1.84
C ALA A 240 2.65 3.15 3.21
N ARG A 241 2.13 4.37 3.18
CA ARG A 241 1.90 5.22 4.37
C ARG A 241 0.83 4.69 5.30
N GLY A 242 -0.16 3.97 4.76
CA GLY A 242 -1.20 3.27 5.52
C GLY A 242 -0.59 2.30 6.52
N ASP A 243 0.06 1.24 6.05
CA ASP A 243 0.69 0.25 6.94
C ASP A 243 1.86 0.87 7.76
N LEU A 244 2.64 1.80 7.20
CA LEU A 244 3.67 2.52 7.98
C LEU A 244 3.09 3.31 9.16
N GLY A 245 1.93 3.95 8.99
CA GLY A 245 1.26 4.71 10.04
C GLY A 245 0.64 3.84 11.12
N VAL A 246 0.47 2.54 10.86
CA VAL A 246 0.10 1.53 11.86
C VAL A 246 1.34 1.07 12.62
N GLU A 247 2.45 0.83 11.92
CA GLU A 247 3.69 0.28 12.49
C GLU A 247 4.55 1.32 13.23
N LEU A 248 4.39 2.60 12.93
CA LEU A 248 5.22 3.70 13.43
C LEU A 248 4.36 4.81 14.04
N PRO A 249 4.93 5.64 14.95
CA PRO A 249 4.24 6.84 15.42
C PRO A 249 3.86 7.74 14.23
N PHE A 250 2.58 8.07 14.11
CA PHE A 250 2.04 8.77 12.93
C PHE A 250 2.70 10.14 12.71
N GLU A 251 3.16 10.79 13.78
CA GLU A 251 3.87 12.07 13.71
C GLU A 251 5.27 11.96 13.08
N GLN A 252 5.85 10.76 13.04
CA GLN A 252 7.17 10.51 12.43
C GLN A 252 7.07 10.15 10.95
N VAL A 253 5.92 9.64 10.50
CA VAL A 253 5.72 9.18 9.10
C VAL A 253 6.08 10.25 8.06
N PRO A 254 5.69 11.54 8.20
CA PRO A 254 6.06 12.56 7.22
C PRO A 254 7.59 12.77 7.11
N LEU A 255 8.30 12.75 8.25
CA LEU A 255 9.76 12.90 8.26
C LEU A 255 10.46 11.68 7.65
N ILE A 256 9.95 10.49 7.93
CA ILE A 256 10.45 9.24 7.34
C ILE A 256 10.26 9.25 5.83
N GLN A 257 9.04 9.54 5.33
CA GLN A 257 8.77 9.68 3.89
C GLN A 257 9.77 10.63 3.22
N LYS A 258 9.93 11.84 3.77
CA LYS A 258 10.87 12.83 3.24
C LYS A 258 12.31 12.32 3.18
N THR A 259 12.72 11.57 4.21
CA THR A 259 14.06 10.97 4.27
C THR A 259 14.23 9.88 3.22
N LEU A 260 13.25 8.98 3.09
CA LEU A 260 13.26 7.90 2.10
C LEU A 260 13.27 8.44 0.67
N LEU A 261 12.45 9.45 0.37
CA LEU A 261 12.44 10.13 -0.94
C LEU A 261 13.81 10.73 -1.27
N LYS A 262 14.46 11.37 -0.30
CA LYS A 262 15.81 11.94 -0.48
C LYS A 262 16.87 10.86 -0.74
N GLU A 263 16.81 9.73 -0.01
CA GLU A 263 17.75 8.63 -0.22
C GLU A 263 17.52 7.93 -1.58
N CYS A 264 16.26 7.73 -2.00
CA CYS A 264 15.92 7.26 -3.35
C CYS A 264 16.46 8.21 -4.43
N LYS A 265 16.24 9.52 -4.28
CA LYS A 265 16.77 10.53 -5.21
C LYS A 265 18.30 10.48 -5.32
N ALA A 266 18.99 10.29 -4.20
CA ALA A 266 20.46 10.22 -4.17
C ALA A 266 21.02 8.93 -4.81
N SER A 267 20.30 7.82 -4.70
CA SER A 267 20.68 6.52 -5.26
C SER A 267 20.16 6.29 -6.69
N GLY A 268 19.23 7.12 -7.16
CA GLY A 268 18.55 6.95 -8.45
C GLY A 268 17.47 5.86 -8.43
N THR A 269 17.10 5.34 -7.27
CA THR A 269 16.04 4.34 -7.12
C THR A 269 14.68 4.98 -7.36
N TYR A 270 13.86 4.38 -8.22
CA TYR A 270 12.49 4.84 -8.51
C TYR A 270 11.62 4.73 -7.25
N VAL A 271 10.85 5.76 -6.92
CA VAL A 271 10.04 5.78 -5.69
C VAL A 271 8.59 6.25 -5.90
N ILE A 272 7.66 5.52 -5.29
CA ILE A 272 6.22 5.74 -5.32
C ILE A 272 5.78 6.20 -3.93
N THR A 273 5.00 7.29 -3.86
CA THR A 273 4.27 7.67 -2.64
C THR A 273 2.84 7.16 -2.74
N ALA A 274 2.44 6.33 -1.77
CA ALA A 274 1.20 5.56 -1.84
C ALA A 274 0.30 5.72 -0.63
N THR A 275 -0.99 5.39 -0.83
CA THR A 275 -2.10 5.38 0.15
C THR A 275 -2.49 6.75 0.67
N GLN A 276 -3.79 6.99 0.90
CA GLN A 276 -4.33 8.24 1.49
C GLN A 276 -3.89 9.53 0.77
N MET A 277 -3.70 9.51 -0.56
CA MET A 277 -3.38 10.72 -1.32
C MET A 277 -4.62 11.61 -1.46
N LEU A 278 -5.78 11.00 -1.72
CA LEU A 278 -7.08 11.66 -1.92
C LEU A 278 -8.20 10.88 -1.19
N GLN A 279 -7.93 10.39 0.02
CA GLN A 279 -8.82 9.49 0.78
C GLN A 279 -10.28 9.97 0.84
N SER A 280 -10.52 11.28 1.03
CA SER A 280 -11.87 11.85 1.08
C SER A 280 -12.64 11.67 -0.22
N MET A 281 -11.93 11.52 -1.35
CA MET A 281 -12.53 11.38 -2.67
C MET A 281 -13.12 10.00 -2.97
N ILE A 282 -12.95 9.06 -2.05
CA ILE A 282 -13.75 7.81 -2.05
C ILE A 282 -15.24 8.16 -1.96
N GLU A 283 -15.59 9.11 -1.10
CA GLU A 283 -16.98 9.47 -0.79
C GLU A 283 -17.40 10.84 -1.32
N HIS A 284 -16.44 11.69 -1.69
CA HIS A 284 -16.70 13.09 -2.08
C HIS A 284 -16.08 13.44 -3.44
N PRO A 285 -16.69 14.32 -4.25
CA PRO A 285 -16.17 14.66 -5.57
C PRO A 285 -14.98 15.65 -5.56
N VAL A 286 -14.62 16.19 -4.39
CA VAL A 286 -13.61 17.24 -4.23
C VAL A 286 -12.70 16.87 -3.04
N PRO A 287 -11.37 17.07 -3.15
CA PRO A 287 -10.44 16.75 -2.08
C PRO A 287 -10.45 17.81 -0.98
N THR A 288 -9.94 17.43 0.19
CA THR A 288 -9.57 18.36 1.23
C THR A 288 -8.33 19.19 0.84
N ARG A 289 -8.09 20.30 1.54
CA ARG A 289 -6.88 21.12 1.33
C ARG A 289 -5.62 20.42 1.83
N ALA A 290 -5.75 19.57 2.85
CA ALA A 290 -4.67 18.77 3.38
C ALA A 290 -4.16 17.78 2.32
N GLU A 291 -5.04 17.06 1.65
CA GLU A 291 -4.70 16.09 0.59
C GLU A 291 -4.03 16.76 -0.62
N VAL A 292 -4.53 17.91 -1.06
CA VAL A 292 -3.89 18.69 -2.14
C VAL A 292 -2.48 19.10 -1.74
N THR A 293 -2.29 19.54 -0.49
CA THR A 293 -0.97 19.91 0.03
C THR A 293 -0.04 18.69 0.11
N ASP A 294 -0.56 17.54 0.53
CA ASP A 294 0.18 16.29 0.65
C ASP A 294 0.71 15.80 -0.71
N ILE A 295 -0.14 15.79 -1.75
CA ILE A 295 0.29 15.49 -3.13
C ILE A 295 1.38 16.47 -3.57
N PHE A 296 1.12 17.77 -3.44
CA PHE A 296 2.06 18.81 -3.86
C PHE A 296 3.43 18.61 -3.20
N GLN A 297 3.45 18.36 -1.88
CA GLN A 297 4.68 18.15 -1.13
C GLN A 297 5.38 16.84 -1.49
N ALA A 298 4.66 15.75 -1.72
CA ALA A 298 5.28 14.50 -2.16
C ALA A 298 6.03 14.67 -3.50
N VAL A 299 5.44 15.42 -4.45
CA VAL A 299 6.11 15.77 -5.71
C VAL A 299 7.31 16.67 -5.47
N GLN A 300 7.17 17.72 -4.65
CA GLN A 300 8.25 18.65 -4.31
C GLN A 300 9.39 18.00 -3.52
N ASP A 301 9.12 16.96 -2.75
CA ASP A 301 10.15 16.17 -2.06
C ASP A 301 10.84 15.17 -3.01
N GLY A 302 10.27 14.88 -4.18
CA GLY A 302 10.92 14.12 -5.26
C GLY A 302 10.43 12.70 -5.48
N THR A 303 9.15 12.43 -5.19
CA THR A 303 8.54 11.17 -5.63
C THR A 303 8.54 11.04 -7.16
N ASN A 304 8.76 9.84 -7.69
CA ASN A 304 8.63 9.56 -9.13
C ASN A 304 7.19 9.26 -9.52
N ALA A 305 6.38 8.78 -8.58
CA ALA A 305 4.96 8.52 -8.79
C ALA A 305 4.12 8.81 -7.54
N VAL A 306 2.85 9.09 -7.78
CA VAL A 306 1.80 9.15 -6.75
C VAL A 306 0.71 8.13 -7.08
N MET A 307 0.12 7.51 -6.04
CA MET A 307 -0.78 6.37 -6.21
C MET A 307 -2.14 6.55 -5.54
N LEU A 308 -3.21 6.35 -6.32
CA LEU A 308 -4.57 6.16 -5.83
C LEU A 308 -4.81 4.69 -5.50
N SER A 309 -5.41 4.47 -4.32
CA SER A 309 -5.77 3.16 -3.79
C SER A 309 -7.28 2.97 -3.90
N ALA A 310 -8.01 3.12 -2.79
CA ALA A 310 -9.46 2.95 -2.76
C ALA A 310 -10.19 4.02 -3.59
N GLU A 311 -9.59 5.20 -3.76
CA GLU A 311 -10.13 6.32 -4.52
C GLU A 311 -10.49 5.93 -5.96
N SER A 312 -9.63 5.11 -6.60
CA SER A 312 -9.84 4.65 -7.98
C SER A 312 -10.43 3.23 -8.05
N SER A 313 -10.26 2.40 -7.01
CA SER A 313 -10.68 0.99 -7.08
C SER A 313 -12.14 0.77 -6.68
N VAL A 314 -12.61 1.46 -5.63
CA VAL A 314 -13.95 1.27 -5.05
C VAL A 314 -14.69 2.59 -4.80
N GLY A 315 -14.01 3.72 -4.89
CA GLY A 315 -14.58 5.04 -4.65
C GLY A 315 -15.68 5.41 -5.65
N LYS A 316 -16.51 6.36 -5.23
CA LYS A 316 -17.63 6.90 -6.04
C LYS A 316 -17.17 7.80 -7.17
N PHE A 317 -15.96 8.35 -7.09
CA PHE A 317 -15.42 9.35 -8.01
C PHE A 317 -14.04 8.98 -8.58
N PRO A 318 -13.87 7.79 -9.19
CA PRO A 318 -12.56 7.32 -9.63
C PRO A 318 -11.94 8.19 -10.72
N ILE A 319 -12.75 8.68 -11.67
CA ILE A 319 -12.28 9.52 -12.78
C ILE A 319 -11.90 10.93 -12.28
N GLN A 320 -12.71 11.52 -11.41
CA GLN A 320 -12.41 12.81 -10.81
C GLN A 320 -11.15 12.73 -9.93
N SER A 321 -10.95 11.61 -9.21
CA SER A 321 -9.77 11.40 -8.38
C SER A 321 -8.49 11.40 -9.21
N VAL A 322 -8.44 10.70 -10.35
CA VAL A 322 -7.25 10.74 -11.21
C VAL A 322 -7.04 12.12 -11.85
N GLN A 323 -8.11 12.82 -12.22
CA GLN A 323 -8.02 14.17 -12.78
C GLN A 323 -7.46 15.18 -11.76
N VAL A 324 -7.91 15.09 -10.50
CA VAL A 324 -7.39 15.92 -9.40
C VAL A 324 -5.93 15.57 -9.12
N LEU A 325 -5.61 14.29 -8.98
CA LEU A 325 -4.23 13.83 -8.74
C LEU A 325 -3.30 14.33 -9.84
N SER A 326 -3.69 14.15 -11.10
CA SER A 326 -2.97 14.60 -12.28
C SER A 326 -2.73 16.10 -12.28
N ARG A 327 -3.79 16.90 -12.05
CA ARG A 327 -3.70 18.36 -12.01
C ARG A 327 -2.73 18.84 -10.94
N VAL A 328 -2.83 18.32 -9.72
CA VAL A 328 -1.98 18.75 -8.60
C VAL A 328 -0.54 18.27 -8.80
N ALA A 329 -0.34 17.03 -9.24
CA ALA A 329 0.98 16.45 -9.45
C ALA A 329 1.76 17.17 -10.57
N LEU A 330 1.11 17.44 -11.71
CA LEU A 330 1.72 18.16 -12.83
C LEU A 330 1.98 19.63 -12.48
N PHE A 331 1.07 20.26 -11.73
CA PHE A 331 1.31 21.61 -11.22
C PHE A 331 2.54 21.64 -10.31
N ALA A 332 2.63 20.71 -9.36
CA ALA A 332 3.75 20.62 -8.44
C ALA A 332 5.06 20.30 -9.18
N GLU A 333 5.05 19.48 -10.22
CA GLU A 333 6.24 19.19 -11.03
C GLU A 333 6.77 20.42 -11.77
N GLY A 334 5.88 21.31 -12.24
CA GLY A 334 6.24 22.55 -12.94
C GLY A 334 6.71 23.70 -12.04
N VAL A 335 6.64 23.53 -10.72
CA VAL A 335 7.12 24.51 -9.73
C VAL A 335 8.59 24.22 -9.41
N ASP A 336 9.46 25.19 -9.71
CA ASP A 336 10.88 25.10 -9.38
C ASP A 336 11.07 25.17 -7.85
N ARG A 337 11.87 24.23 -7.34
CA ARG A 337 12.10 24.04 -5.90
C ARG A 337 13.01 25.11 -5.31
N GLU A 338 13.86 25.71 -6.14
CA GLU A 338 14.87 26.70 -5.72
C GLU A 338 14.40 28.14 -5.98
N GLU A 339 13.23 28.31 -6.60
CA GLU A 339 12.70 29.61 -6.94
C GLU A 339 12.06 30.28 -5.73
N ASN A 340 12.54 31.48 -5.41
CA ASN A 340 11.93 32.33 -4.39
C ASN A 340 10.67 33.00 -4.96
N PHE A 341 9.51 32.38 -4.74
CA PHE A 341 8.23 32.98 -5.11
C PHE A 341 7.95 34.25 -4.29
N THR A 342 7.60 35.33 -4.97
CA THR A 342 6.91 36.47 -4.39
C THR A 342 5.43 36.39 -4.78
N LEU A 343 4.56 37.14 -4.10
CA LEU A 343 3.15 37.21 -4.53
C LEU A 343 3.04 37.72 -5.98
N GLU A 344 3.87 38.70 -6.35
CA GLU A 344 3.96 39.24 -7.71
C GLU A 344 4.37 38.19 -8.75
N SER A 345 5.40 37.38 -8.45
CA SER A 345 5.82 36.32 -9.38
C SER A 345 4.75 35.23 -9.51
N LEU A 346 4.05 34.91 -8.42
CA LEU A 346 2.88 34.02 -8.43
C LEU A 346 1.76 34.56 -9.33
N TYR A 347 1.37 35.83 -9.20
CA TYR A 347 0.34 36.44 -10.05
C TYR A 347 0.70 36.39 -11.53
N SER A 348 1.98 36.64 -11.86
CA SER A 348 2.46 36.68 -13.24
C SER A 348 2.50 35.29 -13.89
N ARG A 349 2.87 34.26 -13.12
CA ARG A 349 3.11 32.90 -13.63
C ARG A 349 1.88 32.02 -13.56
N PHE A 350 1.03 32.22 -12.55
CA PHE A 350 -0.18 31.46 -12.30
C PHE A 350 -1.37 32.41 -12.07
N PRO A 351 -1.94 33.00 -13.12
CA PRO A 351 -3.06 33.91 -12.97
C PRO A 351 -4.23 33.18 -12.29
N PHE A 352 -4.70 33.74 -11.17
CA PHE A 352 -5.82 33.21 -10.39
C PHE A 352 -7.13 33.34 -11.17
N ASN A 353 -7.42 32.35 -12.03
CA ASN A 353 -8.68 32.31 -12.75
C ASN A 353 -9.75 31.71 -11.83
N VAL A 354 -10.48 32.56 -11.12
CA VAL A 354 -11.44 32.15 -10.08
C VAL A 354 -12.70 31.48 -10.64
N ASN A 355 -12.81 31.35 -11.97
CA ASN A 355 -13.99 30.86 -12.68
C ASN A 355 -13.78 29.50 -13.39
N SER A 356 -12.67 28.78 -13.14
CA SER A 356 -12.30 27.54 -13.86
C SER A 356 -12.52 26.26 -13.07
#